data_AF-A0A646IIZ5-F1
#
_entry.id   AF-A0A646IIZ5-F1
#
_cell.length_a   1.000
_cell.length_b   1.000
_cell.length_c   1.000
_cell.angle_alpha   90.00
_cell.angle_beta   90.00
_cell.angle_gamma   90.00
#
_symmetry.space_group_name_H-M   'P 1'
#
loop_
_entity.id
_entity.type
_entity.pdbx_description
1 polymer ?
#
loop_
_entity_poly.entity_id
_entity_poly.type
_entity_poly.pdbx_seq_one_letter_code
_entity_poly.pdbx_strand_id
1 'polypeptide(L)'
;ELVLAAACIAGVDRVFTIGGAQAVGALAYGTDTVPAVDKIVGPGNAYVAAAKRRVFGTVGIDMIAGPSEILVICDGTTDPDWVAMDLFSQAEHDELAQSILLCPNAEFIAQVEASINRQLEDMPRRSVIAESLSGRGALIKVRDMEEACDIANDIAPE
;
A
#
# COMPACT_ATOMS: atom_id res chain seq x y z
N GLU A 1 -8.84 10.18 -18.74
CA GLU A 1 -8.31 11.50 -19.13
C GLU A 1 -7.10 11.90 -18.30
N LEU A 2 -7.16 11.88 -16.96
CA LEU A 2 -6.03 12.20 -16.08
C LEU A 2 -4.75 11.38 -16.35
N VAL A 3 -4.87 10.07 -16.56
CA VAL A 3 -3.71 9.20 -16.85
C VAL A 3 -2.99 9.60 -18.15
N LEU A 4 -3.73 9.94 -19.21
CA LEU A 4 -3.13 10.35 -20.49
C LEU A 4 -2.53 11.76 -20.39
N ALA A 5 -3.15 12.66 -19.63
CA ALA A 5 -2.59 13.99 -19.36
C ALA A 5 -1.27 13.86 -18.57
N ALA A 6 -1.24 13.03 -17.53
CA ALA A 6 -0.04 12.75 -16.74
C ALA A 6 1.07 12.13 -17.62
N ALA A 7 0.73 11.15 -18.47
CA ALA A 7 1.67 10.54 -19.40
C ALA A 7 2.29 11.57 -20.37
N CYS A 8 1.47 12.49 -20.89
CA CYS A 8 1.94 13.58 -21.75
C CYS A 8 2.92 14.51 -21.02
N ILE A 9 2.58 14.93 -19.80
CA ILE A 9 3.43 15.81 -18.99
C ILE A 9 4.75 15.12 -18.60
N ALA A 10 4.70 13.82 -18.29
CA ALA A 10 5.87 13.02 -17.93
C ALA A 10 6.75 12.63 -19.16
N GLY A 11 6.33 12.96 -20.38
CA GLY A 11 7.09 12.68 -21.60
C GLY A 11 7.05 11.22 -22.04
N VAL A 12 5.96 10.50 -21.78
CA VAL A 12 5.78 9.12 -22.26
C VAL A 12 5.68 9.10 -23.80
N ASP A 13 6.56 8.37 -24.48
CA ASP A 13 6.62 8.33 -25.94
C ASP A 13 5.46 7.57 -26.59
N ARG A 14 5.01 6.46 -25.97
CA ARG A 14 4.03 5.54 -26.54
C ARG A 14 3.08 5.02 -25.47
N VAL A 15 1.78 5.01 -25.79
CA VAL A 15 0.72 4.46 -24.93
C VAL A 15 0.00 3.34 -25.66
N PHE A 16 -0.18 2.21 -24.99
CA PHE A 16 -0.93 1.07 -25.50
C PHE A 16 -2.09 0.77 -24.55
N THR A 17 -3.30 0.56 -25.10
CA THR A 17 -4.50 0.25 -24.32
C THR A 17 -4.59 -1.25 -23.99
N ILE A 18 -3.58 -1.75 -23.27
CA ILE A 18 -3.46 -3.14 -22.82
C ILE A 18 -3.15 -3.16 -21.31
N GLY A 19 -3.57 -4.21 -20.61
CA GLY A 19 -3.29 -4.39 -19.18
C GLY A 19 -3.16 -5.86 -18.80
N GLY A 20 -2.95 -6.15 -17.52
CA GLY A 20 -2.86 -7.53 -17.01
C GLY A 20 -1.57 -8.26 -17.39
N ALA A 21 -1.57 -9.58 -17.20
CA ALA A 21 -0.42 -10.43 -17.49
C ALA A 21 0.00 -10.39 -18.97
N GLN A 22 -0.96 -10.23 -19.88
CA GLN A 22 -0.72 -10.11 -21.32
C GLN A 22 0.06 -8.84 -21.69
N ALA A 23 -0.16 -7.73 -20.97
CA ALA A 23 0.61 -6.51 -21.21
C ALA A 23 2.07 -6.67 -20.77
N VAL A 24 2.29 -7.33 -19.62
CA VAL A 24 3.63 -7.69 -19.15
C VAL A 24 4.34 -8.59 -20.16
N GLY A 25 3.66 -9.60 -20.68
CA GLY A 25 4.21 -10.48 -21.73
C GLY A 25 4.56 -9.72 -23.01
N ALA A 26 3.67 -8.85 -23.49
CA ALA A 26 3.92 -8.05 -24.69
C ALA A 26 5.11 -7.10 -24.53
N LEU A 27 5.27 -6.49 -23.36
CA LEU A 27 6.43 -5.63 -23.06
C LEU A 27 7.72 -6.44 -22.88
N ALA A 28 7.64 -7.64 -22.29
CA ALA A 28 8.82 -8.46 -22.04
C ALA A 28 9.38 -9.12 -23.31
N TYR A 29 8.50 -9.57 -24.21
CA TYR A 29 8.91 -10.36 -25.39
C TYR A 29 8.73 -9.64 -26.72
N GLY A 30 8.01 -8.51 -26.72
CA GLY A 30 7.63 -7.80 -27.94
C GLY A 30 6.48 -8.49 -28.69
N THR A 31 5.79 -7.72 -29.51
CA THR A 31 4.83 -8.16 -30.53
C THR A 31 5.04 -7.34 -31.80
N ASP A 32 4.30 -7.62 -32.88
CA ASP A 32 4.34 -6.81 -34.09
C ASP A 32 4.02 -5.32 -33.84
N THR A 33 3.29 -5.01 -32.75
CA THR A 33 2.87 -3.64 -32.40
C THR A 33 3.60 -3.09 -31.18
N VAL A 34 3.84 -3.91 -30.16
CA VAL A 34 4.42 -3.52 -28.87
C VAL A 34 5.91 -3.86 -28.87
N PRO A 35 6.81 -2.87 -28.76
CA PRO A 35 8.24 -3.15 -28.71
C PRO A 35 8.58 -3.87 -27.39
N ALA A 36 9.55 -4.78 -27.45
CA ALA A 36 10.16 -5.31 -26.23
C ALA A 36 10.91 -4.19 -25.49
N VAL A 37 10.92 -4.24 -24.17
CA VAL A 37 11.61 -3.28 -23.30
C VAL A 37 12.59 -3.99 -22.37
N ASP A 38 13.59 -3.27 -21.87
CA ASP A 38 14.59 -3.86 -20.97
C ASP A 38 14.14 -3.92 -19.50
N LYS A 39 13.17 -3.09 -19.11
CA LYS A 39 12.64 -3.05 -17.72
C LYS A 39 11.15 -2.71 -17.69
N ILE A 40 10.41 -3.40 -16.84
CA ILE A 40 8.98 -3.15 -16.58
C ILE A 40 8.82 -2.68 -15.12
N VAL A 41 8.16 -1.53 -14.94
CA VAL A 41 7.88 -0.92 -13.63
C VAL A 41 6.38 -0.72 -13.42
N GLY A 42 5.99 -0.54 -12.16
CA GLY A 42 4.62 -0.24 -11.76
C GLY A 42 3.94 -1.43 -11.07
N PRO A 43 3.16 -1.16 -10.01
CA PRO A 43 2.40 -2.19 -9.33
C PRO A 43 1.19 -2.65 -10.17
N GLY A 44 0.59 -3.76 -9.79
CA GLY A 44 -0.63 -4.26 -10.40
C GLY A 44 -1.19 -5.42 -9.60
N ASN A 45 -2.35 -5.93 -10.03
CA ASN A 45 -3.00 -7.05 -9.38
C ASN A 45 -2.14 -8.34 -9.39
N ALA A 46 -2.64 -9.39 -8.72
CA ALA A 46 -1.95 -10.68 -8.61
C ALA A 46 -1.48 -11.27 -9.96
N TYR A 47 -2.20 -11.04 -11.06
CA TYR A 47 -1.81 -11.50 -12.40
C TYR A 47 -0.60 -10.73 -12.94
N VAL A 48 -0.56 -9.41 -12.77
CA VAL A 48 0.58 -8.57 -13.15
C VAL A 48 1.80 -8.94 -12.32
N ALA A 49 1.65 -9.09 -11.00
CA ALA A 49 2.72 -9.49 -10.10
C ALA A 49 3.29 -10.87 -10.48
N ALA A 50 2.43 -11.86 -10.71
CA ALA A 50 2.84 -13.19 -11.15
C ALA A 50 3.52 -13.18 -12.52
N ALA A 51 3.03 -12.36 -13.47
CA ALA A 51 3.65 -12.21 -14.77
C ALA A 51 5.04 -11.56 -14.68
N LYS A 52 5.19 -10.46 -13.92
CA LYS A 52 6.48 -9.78 -13.66
C LYS A 52 7.49 -10.76 -13.07
N ARG A 53 7.06 -11.58 -12.09
CA ARG A 53 7.91 -12.64 -11.51
C ARG A 53 8.38 -13.66 -12.55
N ARG A 54 7.53 -14.05 -13.52
CA ARG A 54 7.88 -15.04 -14.55
C ARG A 54 8.78 -14.49 -15.65
N VAL A 55 8.74 -13.19 -15.93
CA VAL A 55 9.58 -12.56 -16.96
C VAL A 55 10.88 -11.99 -16.40
N PHE A 56 11.05 -11.98 -15.07
CA PHE A 56 12.29 -11.54 -14.44
C PHE A 56 13.48 -12.39 -14.93
N GLY A 57 14.55 -11.70 -15.34
CA GLY A 57 15.73 -12.31 -15.97
C GLY A 57 15.72 -12.15 -17.50
N THR A 58 14.55 -12.19 -18.14
CA THR A 58 14.38 -11.73 -19.53
C THR A 58 14.37 -10.21 -19.57
N VAL A 59 13.65 -9.60 -18.62
CA VAL A 59 13.62 -8.14 -18.40
C VAL A 59 13.85 -7.82 -16.94
N GLY A 60 14.34 -6.61 -16.67
CA GLY A 60 14.35 -6.06 -15.33
C GLY A 60 12.93 -5.84 -14.81
N ILE A 61 12.73 -6.04 -13.52
CA ILE A 61 11.54 -5.56 -12.79
C ILE A 61 12.01 -4.68 -11.62
N ASP A 62 11.16 -3.77 -11.17
CA ASP A 62 11.36 -2.97 -9.96
C ASP A 62 11.24 -3.83 -8.69
N MET A 63 10.06 -4.33 -8.40
CA MET A 63 9.72 -5.19 -7.26
C MET A 63 8.45 -5.99 -7.57
N ILE A 64 8.25 -7.07 -6.81
CA ILE A 64 6.96 -7.77 -6.80
C ILE A 64 6.14 -7.12 -5.70
N ALA A 65 5.08 -6.41 -6.08
CA ALA A 65 4.22 -5.72 -5.12
C ALA A 65 3.59 -6.70 -4.11
N GLY A 66 3.71 -6.36 -2.83
CA GLY A 66 2.93 -6.95 -1.74
C GLY A 66 1.70 -6.10 -1.42
N PRO A 67 0.90 -6.51 -0.42
CA PRO A 67 -0.09 -5.61 0.17
C PRO A 67 0.60 -4.35 0.72
N SER A 68 -0.10 -3.22 0.66
CA SER A 68 0.45 -1.95 1.13
C SER A 68 0.33 -1.84 2.64
N GLU A 69 1.33 -1.26 3.31
CA GLU A 69 1.41 -1.22 4.78
C GLU A 69 1.65 0.20 5.29
N ILE A 70 1.18 0.51 6.50
CA ILE A 70 1.56 1.71 7.25
C ILE A 70 1.80 1.33 8.71
N LEU A 71 2.85 1.89 9.30
CA LEU A 71 3.16 1.76 10.72
C LEU A 71 3.33 3.15 11.31
N VAL A 72 2.49 3.48 12.29
CA VAL A 72 2.54 4.73 13.04
C VAL A 72 3.17 4.45 14.40
N ILE A 73 4.23 5.17 14.75
CA ILE A 73 4.77 5.22 16.11
C ILE A 73 4.31 6.53 16.74
N CYS A 74 3.64 6.46 17.90
CA CYS A 74 3.13 7.64 18.59
C CYS A 74 3.37 7.55 20.10
N ASP A 75 3.80 8.65 20.72
CA ASP A 75 4.01 8.76 22.16
C ASP A 75 2.74 9.12 22.95
N GLY A 76 1.62 9.35 22.24
CA GLY A 76 0.32 9.69 22.79
C GLY A 76 0.07 11.19 23.00
N THR A 77 0.92 12.06 22.44
CA THR A 77 0.73 13.52 22.49
C THR A 77 -0.02 14.10 21.29
N THR A 78 -0.18 13.32 20.22
CA THR A 78 -0.90 13.72 19.01
C THR A 78 -2.41 13.56 19.21
N ASP A 79 -3.22 14.27 18.44
CA ASP A 79 -4.67 14.06 18.43
C ASP A 79 -5.00 12.63 17.97
N PRO A 80 -5.76 11.83 18.75
CA PRO A 80 -6.13 10.47 18.36
C PRO A 80 -6.96 10.43 17.07
N ASP A 81 -7.68 11.50 16.73
CA ASP A 81 -8.44 11.58 15.48
C ASP A 81 -7.53 11.64 14.25
N TRP A 82 -6.34 12.23 14.38
CA TRP A 82 -5.37 12.29 13.28
C TRP A 82 -4.69 10.96 13.07
N VAL A 83 -4.33 10.26 14.16
CA VAL A 83 -3.75 8.91 14.07
C VAL A 83 -4.76 7.94 13.44
N ALA A 84 -6.04 8.02 13.80
CA ALA A 84 -7.08 7.21 13.16
C ALA A 84 -7.16 7.48 11.65
N MET A 85 -7.07 8.75 11.23
CA MET A 85 -7.06 9.13 9.81
C MET A 85 -5.82 8.63 9.07
N ASP A 86 -4.64 8.68 9.68
CA ASP A 86 -3.42 8.11 9.09
C ASP A 86 -3.58 6.61 8.87
N LEU A 87 -4.14 5.88 9.84
CA LEU A 87 -4.41 4.45 9.69
C LEU A 87 -5.45 4.16 8.60
N PHE A 88 -6.47 5.01 8.45
CA PHE A 88 -7.47 4.90 7.39
C PHE A 88 -6.91 5.20 6.00
N SER A 89 -5.98 6.14 5.88
CA SER A 89 -5.39 6.53 4.61
C SER A 89 -4.78 5.35 3.86
N GLN A 90 -4.22 4.38 4.59
CA GLN A 90 -3.72 3.14 4.02
C GLN A 90 -4.78 2.03 3.96
N ALA A 91 -5.59 1.87 5.02
CA ALA A 91 -6.61 0.82 5.08
C ALA A 91 -7.69 0.98 3.99
N GLU A 92 -7.89 2.19 3.47
CA GLU A 92 -8.86 2.41 2.40
C GLU A 92 -8.39 1.90 1.04
N HIS A 93 -7.09 1.65 0.84
CA HIS A 93 -6.53 1.28 -0.46
C HIS A 93 -7.03 -0.11 -0.92
N ASP A 94 -6.89 -1.12 -0.06
CA ASP A 94 -7.17 -2.53 -0.33
C ASP A 94 -7.59 -3.27 0.95
N GLU A 95 -8.43 -4.30 0.84
CA GLU A 95 -8.87 -5.14 1.98
C GLU A 95 -7.71 -5.90 2.64
N LEU A 96 -6.61 -6.10 1.90
CA LEU A 96 -5.37 -6.71 2.39
C LEU A 96 -4.35 -5.69 2.89
N ALA A 97 -4.65 -4.39 2.88
CA ALA A 97 -3.77 -3.38 3.44
C ALA A 97 -3.59 -3.60 4.96
N GLN A 98 -2.44 -3.18 5.49
CA GLN A 98 -2.10 -3.34 6.90
C GLN A 98 -1.82 -1.98 7.55
N SER A 99 -2.53 -1.67 8.62
CA SER A 99 -2.34 -0.43 9.39
C SER A 99 -2.02 -0.76 10.85
N ILE A 100 -0.83 -0.36 11.31
CA ILE A 100 -0.31 -0.68 12.64
C ILE A 100 -0.04 0.61 13.43
N LEU A 101 -0.44 0.64 14.70
CA LEU A 101 -0.04 1.65 15.67
C LEU A 101 0.85 1.02 16.75
N LEU A 102 2.01 1.61 17.02
CA LEU A 102 2.85 1.31 18.19
C LEU A 102 2.80 2.50 19.15
N CYS A 103 2.41 2.28 20.41
CA CYS A 103 2.34 3.33 21.41
C CYS A 103 2.58 2.80 22.84
N PRO A 104 3.35 3.49 23.70
CA PRO A 104 3.54 3.06 25.08
C PRO A 104 2.34 3.35 25.98
N ASN A 105 1.46 4.27 25.56
CA ASN A 105 0.31 4.72 26.34
C ASN A 105 -0.98 3.94 25.97
N ALA A 106 -1.40 3.06 26.86
CA ALA A 106 -2.60 2.25 26.67
C ALA A 106 -3.90 3.08 26.63
N GLU A 107 -3.97 4.19 27.37
CA GLU A 107 -5.14 5.08 27.33
C GLU A 107 -5.25 5.79 25.98
N PHE A 108 -4.11 6.21 25.42
CA PHE A 108 -4.07 6.79 24.09
C PHE A 108 -4.50 5.80 23.01
N ILE A 109 -4.04 4.54 23.09
CA ILE A 109 -4.48 3.48 22.17
C ILE A 109 -6.01 3.31 22.21
N ALA A 110 -6.60 3.28 23.40
CA ALA A 110 -8.06 3.20 23.55
C ALA A 110 -8.79 4.43 22.96
N GLN A 111 -8.19 5.62 23.04
CA GLN A 111 -8.71 6.82 22.41
C GLN A 111 -8.67 6.73 20.87
N VAL A 112 -7.58 6.20 20.30
CA VAL A 112 -7.48 5.96 18.85
C VAL A 112 -8.50 4.91 18.40
N GLU A 113 -8.68 3.82 19.15
CA GLU A 113 -9.71 2.81 18.85
C GLU A 113 -11.12 3.40 18.87
N ALA A 114 -11.45 4.22 19.88
CA ALA A 114 -12.72 4.92 19.95
C ALA A 114 -12.90 5.90 18.77
N SER A 115 -11.83 6.57 18.37
CA SER A 115 -11.82 7.46 17.21
C SER A 115 -12.06 6.71 15.90
N ILE A 116 -11.36 5.58 15.68
CA ILE A 116 -11.57 4.68 14.54
C ILE A 116 -13.05 4.30 14.45
N ASN A 117 -13.63 3.78 15.55
CA ASN A 117 -15.02 3.33 15.55
C ASN A 117 -16.00 4.47 15.23
N ARG A 118 -15.76 5.67 15.74
CA ARG A 118 -16.59 6.85 15.49
C ARG A 118 -16.48 7.34 14.06
N GLN A 119 -15.26 7.46 13.52
CA GLN A 119 -15.01 8.08 12.22
C GLN A 119 -15.28 7.13 11.04
N LEU A 120 -15.20 5.81 11.26
CA LEU A 120 -15.43 4.80 10.23
C LEU A 120 -16.81 4.88 9.58
N GLU A 121 -17.85 5.29 10.33
CA GLU A 121 -19.22 5.39 9.83
C GLU A 121 -19.36 6.37 8.66
N ASP A 122 -18.58 7.45 8.69
CA ASP A 122 -18.60 8.55 7.72
C ASP A 122 -17.65 8.33 6.52
N MET A 123 -16.83 7.27 6.54
CA MET A 123 -15.84 7.03 5.49
C MET A 123 -16.49 6.49 4.19
N PRO A 124 -16.18 7.07 3.01
CA PRO A 124 -16.73 6.60 1.73
C PRO A 124 -16.44 5.13 1.43
N ARG A 125 -15.25 4.64 1.84
CA ARG A 125 -14.78 3.25 1.65
C ARG A 125 -14.84 2.42 2.94
N ARG A 126 -15.79 2.70 3.85
CA ARG A 126 -15.90 2.05 5.17
C ARG A 126 -15.79 0.53 5.17
N SER A 127 -16.33 -0.17 4.17
CA SER A 127 -16.30 -1.64 4.13
C SER A 127 -14.89 -2.17 3.88
N VAL A 128 -14.11 -1.49 3.02
CA VAL A 128 -12.72 -1.85 2.73
C VAL A 128 -11.84 -1.58 3.95
N ILE A 129 -12.03 -0.40 4.57
CA ILE A 129 -11.30 -0.01 5.79
C ILE A 129 -11.58 -1.01 6.92
N ALA A 130 -12.85 -1.38 7.14
CA ALA A 130 -13.23 -2.34 8.18
C ALA A 130 -12.60 -3.72 7.95
N GLU A 131 -12.60 -4.22 6.72
CA GLU A 131 -11.98 -5.51 6.38
C GLU A 131 -10.46 -5.48 6.59
N SER A 132 -9.78 -4.43 6.11
CA SER A 132 -8.34 -4.23 6.31
C SER A 132 -7.97 -4.18 7.79
N LEU A 133 -8.67 -3.36 8.59
CA LEU A 133 -8.38 -3.20 10.01
C LEU A 133 -8.68 -4.46 10.81
N SER A 134 -9.76 -5.19 10.50
CA SER A 134 -10.12 -6.43 11.20
C SER A 134 -9.24 -7.62 10.82
N GLY A 135 -8.77 -7.68 9.57
CA GLY A 135 -7.93 -8.77 9.08
C GLY A 135 -6.45 -8.60 9.41
N ARG A 136 -5.92 -7.36 9.28
CA ARG A 136 -4.47 -7.09 9.37
C ARG A 136 -4.10 -5.85 10.19
N GLY A 137 -5.07 -5.09 10.67
CA GLY A 137 -4.83 -3.95 11.54
C GLY A 137 -4.36 -4.37 12.93
N ALA A 138 -3.52 -3.55 13.56
CA ALA A 138 -3.04 -3.81 14.91
C ALA A 138 -2.78 -2.51 15.69
N LEU A 139 -3.30 -2.43 16.91
CA LEU A 139 -2.92 -1.39 17.88
C LEU A 139 -2.11 -2.07 18.99
N ILE A 140 -0.82 -1.77 19.06
CA ILE A 140 0.16 -2.51 19.87
C ILE A 140 0.69 -1.60 20.98
N LYS A 141 0.44 -2.03 22.22
CA LYS A 141 1.03 -1.40 23.41
C LYS A 141 2.47 -1.87 23.56
N VAL A 142 3.41 -0.92 23.55
CA VAL A 142 4.84 -1.16 23.81
C VAL A 142 5.24 -0.69 25.20
N ARG A 143 6.43 -1.02 25.68
CA ARG A 143 7.01 -0.57 26.96
C ARG A 143 7.37 0.90 26.91
N ASP A 144 8.07 1.30 25.85
CA ASP A 144 8.58 2.65 25.61
C ASP A 144 8.80 2.86 24.10
N MET A 145 9.33 4.03 23.74
CA MET A 145 9.59 4.40 22.35
C MET A 145 10.79 3.64 21.75
N GLU A 146 11.71 3.13 22.57
CA GLU A 146 12.85 2.35 22.09
C GLU A 146 12.36 0.99 21.59
N GLU A 147 11.51 0.31 22.36
CA GLU A 147 10.86 -0.92 21.91
C GLU A 147 9.96 -0.69 20.68
N ALA A 148 9.31 0.47 20.57
CA ALA A 148 8.54 0.81 19.36
C ALA A 148 9.45 0.81 18.11
N CYS A 149 10.63 1.42 18.22
CA CYS A 149 11.61 1.46 17.13
C CYS A 149 12.16 0.06 16.80
N ASP A 150 12.46 -0.75 17.82
CA ASP A 150 12.93 -2.13 17.61
C ASP A 150 11.89 -2.98 16.86
N ILE A 151 10.62 -2.91 17.29
CA ILE A 151 9.52 -3.61 16.62
C ILE A 151 9.32 -3.08 15.20
N ALA A 152 9.42 -1.77 14.98
CA ALA A 152 9.29 -1.19 13.65
C ALA A 152 10.42 -1.64 12.71
N ASN A 153 11.65 -1.80 13.22
CA ASN A 153 12.77 -2.36 12.46
C ASN A 153 12.51 -3.82 12.07
N ASP A 154 11.94 -4.62 12.97
CA ASP A 154 11.61 -6.02 12.71
C ASP A 154 10.45 -6.18 11.71
N ILE A 155 9.45 -5.30 11.79
CA ILE A 155 8.31 -5.26 10.84
C ILE A 155 8.79 -4.78 9.47
N ALA A 156 9.72 -3.83 9.42
CA ALA A 156 10.22 -3.20 8.20
C ALA A 156 9.08 -2.71 7.28
N PRO A 157 8.24 -1.76 7.77
CA PRO A 157 7.09 -1.27 7.02
C PRO A 157 7.52 -0.64 5.68
N GLU A 158 6.60 -0.63 4.71
CA GLU A 158 6.76 0.01 3.38
C GLU A 158 7.27 1.46 3.48
#